data_AF-X1DZ36-F1
#
_entry.id   AF-X1DZ36-F1
#
_cell.length_a   1.000
_cell.length_b   1.000
_cell.length_c   1.000
_cell.angle_alpha   90.00
_cell.angle_beta   90.00
_cell.angle_gamma   90.00
#
_symmetry.space_group_name_H-M   'P 1'
#
loop_
_entity.id
_entity.type
_entity.pdbx_description
1 polymer ?
#
loop_
_entity_poly.entity_id
_entity_poly.type
_entity_poly.pdbx_seq_one_letter_code
_entity_poly.pdbx_strand_id
1 'polypeptide(L)'
;MAWEQESLVDKPRIAILLPYRQSLYSQFVESVWGPLRFIGVPWCDKIPKMSDAVSLPLARNALVESALELDVTHLMWVDSDGVMETPEDPNEAMRILYQCDAPIAACLYVAKQA
;
A
#
# COMPACT_ATOMS: atom_id res chain seq x y z
N MET A 1 34.72 6.34 -9.15
CA MET A 1 34.13 4.99 -8.99
C MET A 1 33.54 4.92 -7.59
N ALA A 2 32.33 5.42 -7.41
CA ALA A 2 31.60 5.41 -6.15
C ALA A 2 30.23 4.80 -6.44
N TRP A 3 30.21 3.46 -6.59
CA TRP A 3 29.02 2.70 -6.98
C TRP A 3 28.87 1.41 -6.18
N GLU A 4 29.46 1.34 -4.99
CA GLU A 4 29.14 0.28 -4.03
C GLU A 4 29.14 0.90 -2.63
N GLN A 5 28.17 1.76 -2.40
CA GLN A 5 27.58 1.82 -1.09
C GLN A 5 26.15 1.34 -1.32
N GLU A 6 25.98 0.02 -1.28
CA GLU A 6 24.71 -0.55 -0.82
C GLU A 6 24.50 0.05 0.57
N SER A 7 23.95 1.25 0.62
CA SER A 7 23.38 1.75 1.84
C SER A 7 22.35 0.68 2.19
N LEU A 8 22.61 -0.03 3.29
CA LEU A 8 21.65 -0.80 4.06
C LEU A 8 20.52 0.16 4.49
N VAL A 9 19.78 0.68 3.51
CA VAL A 9 18.54 1.41 3.75
C VAL A 9 17.59 0.28 4.07
N ASP A 10 17.32 0.13 5.36
CA ASP A 10 16.32 -0.79 5.85
C ASP A 10 15.08 -0.66 4.95
N LYS A 11 14.68 -1.78 4.35
CA LYS A 11 13.53 -1.79 3.46
C LYS A 11 12.32 -1.25 4.22
N PRO A 12 11.53 -0.34 3.63
CA PRO A 12 10.30 0.12 4.26
C PRO A 12 9.44 -1.07 4.71
N ARG A 13 8.98 -1.04 5.96
CA ARG A 13 8.11 -2.05 6.56
C ARG A 13 6.72 -1.44 6.66
N ILE A 14 5.82 -1.86 5.79
CA ILE A 14 4.51 -1.23 5.59
C ILE A 14 3.43 -2.09 6.25
N ALA A 15 2.72 -1.54 7.23
CA ALA A 15 1.52 -2.15 7.78
C ALA A 15 0.34 -1.85 6.85
N ILE A 16 -0.25 -2.88 6.25
CA ILE A 16 -1.44 -2.74 5.40
C ILE A 16 -2.67 -2.96 6.27
N LEU A 17 -3.43 -1.90 6.50
CA LEU A 17 -4.53 -1.85 7.47
C LEU A 17 -5.87 -1.86 6.74
N LEU A 18 -6.64 -2.94 6.92
CA LEU A 18 -7.97 -3.12 6.34
C LEU A 18 -9.04 -3.17 7.44
N PRO A 19 -9.73 -2.06 7.72
CA PRO A 19 -10.95 -2.11 8.49
C PRO A 19 -12.06 -2.70 7.62
N TYR A 20 -12.84 -3.63 8.17
CA TYR A 20 -14.03 -4.15 7.49
C TYR A 20 -15.16 -4.34 8.49
N ARG A 21 -16.37 -4.56 7.96
CA ARG A 21 -17.56 -4.82 8.75
C ARG A 21 -18.22 -6.08 8.22
N GLN A 22 -18.44 -7.06 9.10
CA GLN A 22 -19.09 -8.33 8.75
C GLN A 22 -18.26 -9.19 7.79
N SER A 23 -18.50 -9.10 6.49
CA SER A 23 -17.92 -9.99 5.48
C SER A 23 -17.31 -9.20 4.34
N LEU A 24 -16.12 -9.61 3.91
CA LEU A 24 -15.50 -9.13 2.69
C LEU A 24 -16.11 -9.84 1.48
N TYR A 25 -16.34 -9.10 0.40
CA TYR A 25 -16.75 -9.68 -0.87
C TYR A 25 -15.62 -10.56 -1.43
N SER A 26 -15.96 -11.75 -1.93
CA SER A 26 -14.96 -12.70 -2.45
C SER A 26 -14.10 -12.10 -3.56
N GLN A 27 -14.71 -11.30 -4.44
CA GLN A 27 -14.03 -10.59 -5.52
C GLN A 27 -12.92 -9.66 -4.99
N PHE A 28 -13.18 -8.89 -3.94
CA PHE A 28 -12.17 -8.05 -3.29
C PHE A 28 -11.04 -8.89 -2.69
N VAL A 29 -11.39 -10.03 -2.06
CA VAL A 29 -10.39 -10.93 -1.48
C VAL A 29 -9.47 -11.48 -2.56
N GLU A 30 -10.02 -11.89 -3.70
CA GLU A 30 -9.28 -12.47 -4.82
C GLU A 30 -8.45 -11.43 -5.58
N SER A 31 -9.00 -10.25 -5.87
CA SER A 31 -8.36 -9.25 -6.73
C SER A 31 -7.46 -8.27 -5.97
N VAL A 32 -7.75 -8.00 -4.70
CA VAL A 32 -7.05 -6.97 -3.91
C VAL A 32 -6.29 -7.59 -2.75
N TRP A 33 -7.00 -8.23 -1.82
CA TRP A 33 -6.39 -8.63 -0.54
C TRP A 33 -5.38 -9.77 -0.69
N GLY A 34 -5.72 -10.80 -1.47
CA GLY A 34 -4.86 -11.94 -1.75
C GLY A 34 -3.51 -11.51 -2.34
N PRO A 35 -3.49 -10.77 -3.47
CA PRO A 35 -2.27 -10.23 -4.04
C PRO A 35 -1.46 -9.39 -3.05
N LEU A 36 -2.11 -8.47 -2.32
CA LEU A 36 -1.43 -7.65 -1.31
C LEU A 36 -0.81 -8.47 -0.18
N ARG A 37 -1.43 -9.58 0.22
CA ARG A 37 -0.95 -10.45 1.28
C ARG A 37 0.15 -11.43 0.84
N PHE A 38 0.03 -12.01 -0.35
CA PHE A 38 0.82 -13.17 -0.76
C PHE A 38 1.91 -12.88 -1.78
N ILE A 39 1.76 -11.84 -2.62
CA ILE A 39 2.75 -11.51 -3.65
C ILE A 39 3.87 -10.67 -3.01
N GLY A 40 5.09 -11.19 -2.95
CA GLY A 40 6.24 -10.44 -2.44
C GLY A 40 6.57 -9.22 -3.29
N VAL A 41 7.12 -8.18 -2.67
CA VAL A 41 7.54 -6.94 -3.34
C VAL A 41 9.01 -6.68 -2.97
N PRO A 42 9.93 -6.47 -3.93
CA PRO A 42 11.36 -6.41 -3.61
C PRO A 42 11.78 -5.18 -2.81
N TRP A 43 11.01 -4.09 -2.90
CA TRP A 43 11.34 -2.78 -2.34
C TRP A 43 10.73 -2.49 -0.96
N CYS A 44 9.84 -3.33 -0.44
CA CYS A 44 9.26 -3.18 0.90
C CYS A 44 8.82 -4.52 1.50
N ASP A 45 8.78 -4.58 2.82
CA ASP A 45 8.13 -5.66 3.56
C ASP A 45 6.68 -5.26 3.87
N LYS A 46 5.75 -6.21 3.69
CA LYS A 46 4.31 -5.98 3.89
C LYS A 46 3.82 -6.76 5.10
N ILE A 47 3.14 -6.08 6.02
CA ILE A 47 2.54 -6.70 7.20
C ILE A 47 1.03 -6.44 7.17
N PRO A 48 0.23 -7.38 6.66
CA PRO A 48 -1.21 -7.20 6.53
C PRO A 48 -1.93 -7.37 7.88
N LYS A 49 -2.86 -6.46 8.18
CA LYS A 49 -3.72 -6.46 9.36
C LYS A 49 -5.16 -6.17 8.96
N MET A 50 -6.09 -6.93 9.53
CA MET A 50 -7.53 -6.71 9.34
C MET A 50 -8.21 -6.60 10.70
N SER A 51 -9.29 -5.80 10.76
CA SER A 51 -10.12 -5.68 11.96
C SER A 51 -11.59 -5.64 11.56
N ASP A 52 -12.37 -6.59 12.10
CA ASP A 52 -13.83 -6.58 12.05
C ASP A 52 -14.32 -5.95 13.35
N ALA A 53 -14.73 -4.68 13.29
CA ALA A 53 -15.29 -4.00 14.44
C ALA A 53 -16.67 -3.46 14.13
N VAL A 54 -17.48 -3.33 15.19
CA VAL A 54 -18.85 -2.81 15.10
C VAL A 54 -18.87 -1.39 14.53
N SER A 55 -17.79 -0.62 14.63
CA SER A 55 -17.69 0.70 14.00
C SER A 55 -16.31 0.93 13.38
N LEU A 56 -16.28 1.75 12.32
CA LEU A 56 -15.05 2.11 11.62
C LEU A 56 -14.00 2.78 12.54
N PRO A 57 -14.35 3.73 13.44
CA PRO A 57 -13.37 4.30 14.37
C PRO A 57 -12.73 3.26 15.29
N LEU A 58 -13.52 2.30 15.79
CA LEU A 58 -13.00 1.23 16.65
C LEU A 58 -12.08 0.29 15.85
N ALA A 59 -12.45 -0.07 14.62
CA ALA A 59 -11.61 -0.86 13.74
C ALA A 59 -10.26 -0.16 13.48
N ARG A 60 -10.30 1.14 13.18
CA ARG A 60 -9.11 1.94 12.92
C ARG A 60 -8.20 2.04 14.14
N ASN A 61 -8.75 2.29 15.33
CA ASN A 61 -7.96 2.35 16.56
C ASN A 61 -7.26 1.01 16.84
N ALA A 62 -7.99 -0.11 16.75
CA ALA A 62 -7.42 -1.44 16.96
C ALA A 62 -6.31 -1.78 15.94
N LEU A 63 -6.47 -1.36 14.68
CA LEU A 63 -5.47 -1.52 13.63
C LEU A 63 -4.21 -0.70 13.91
N VAL A 64 -4.36 0.55 14.37
CA VAL A 64 -3.24 1.41 14.74
C VAL A 64 -2.51 0.86 15.96
N GLU A 65 -3.24 0.46 17.01
CA GLU A 65 -2.65 -0.17 18.20
C GLU A 65 -1.84 -1.41 17.81
N SER A 66 -2.41 -2.31 17.00
CA SER A 66 -1.68 -3.48 16.51
C SER A 66 -0.50 -3.12 15.62
N ALA A 67 -0.52 -1.98 14.92
CA ALA A 67 0.58 -1.54 14.08
C ALA A 67 1.71 -0.93 14.90
N LEU A 68 1.39 -0.22 16.00
CA LEU A 68 2.38 0.36 16.92
C LEU A 68 3.18 -0.70 17.68
N GLU A 69 2.62 -1.89 17.88
CA GLU A 69 3.33 -3.05 18.43
C GLU A 69 4.32 -3.68 17.45
N LEU A 70 4.26 -3.31 16.17
CA LEU A 70 5.13 -3.81 15.12
C LEU A 70 6.23 -2.81 14.81
N ASP A 71 7.38 -3.33 14.39
CA ASP A 71 8.46 -2.52 13.81
C ASP A 71 8.10 -2.14 12.36
N VAL A 72 7.15 -1.21 12.20
CA VAL A 72 6.69 -0.68 10.92
C VAL A 72 7.13 0.75 10.74
N THR A 73 7.49 1.13 9.51
CA THR A 73 7.89 2.50 9.17
C THR A 73 6.75 3.28 8.52
N HIS A 74 5.75 2.60 7.93
CA HIS A 74 4.63 3.23 7.22
C HIS A 74 3.32 2.48 7.48
N LEU A 75 2.21 3.21 7.43
CA LEU A 75 0.85 2.66 7.45
C LEU A 75 0.19 2.91 6.10
N MET A 76 -0.42 1.88 5.53
CA MET A 76 -1.22 1.95 4.31
C MET A 76 -2.64 1.53 4.64
N TRP A 77 -3.60 2.45 4.49
CA TRP A 77 -5.02 2.14 4.65
C TRP A 77 -5.60 1.59 3.36
N VAL A 78 -6.37 0.51 3.48
CA VAL A 78 -7.13 -0.08 2.37
C VAL A 78 -8.56 -0.20 2.84
N ASP A 79 -9.49 0.41 2.13
CA ASP A 79 -10.92 0.24 2.41
C ASP A 79 -11.48 -0.94 1.61
N SER A 80 -12.39 -1.70 2.22
CA SER A 80 -12.95 -2.93 1.64
C SER A 80 -13.87 -2.72 0.44
N ASP A 81 -14.28 -1.48 0.19
CA ASP A 81 -15.10 -1.03 -0.93
C ASP A 81 -14.29 -0.32 -2.02
N GLY A 82 -12.96 -0.26 -1.85
CA GLY A 82 -12.06 0.27 -2.87
C GLY A 82 -12.03 -0.61 -4.11
N VAL A 83 -12.24 0.01 -5.27
CA VAL A 83 -12.00 -0.61 -6.58
C VAL A 83 -10.56 -0.31 -6.98
N MET A 84 -9.74 -1.35 -7.10
CA MET A 84 -8.35 -1.19 -7.51
C MET A 84 -8.25 -1.16 -9.03
N GLU A 85 -7.73 -0.07 -9.56
CA GLU A 85 -7.39 0.05 -10.98
C GLU A 85 -5.95 -0.43 -11.22
N THR A 86 -5.74 -1.17 -12.30
CA THR A 86 -4.42 -1.65 -12.71
C THR A 86 -4.03 -0.95 -14.02
N PRO A 87 -3.48 0.27 -13.96
CA PRO A 87 -3.08 0.99 -15.17
C PRO A 87 -2.04 0.18 -15.94
N GLU A 88 -2.20 0.13 -17.27
CA GLU A 88 -1.32 -0.62 -18.17
C GLU A 88 0.04 0.09 -18.35
N ASP A 89 0.07 1.41 -18.17
CA ASP A 89 1.27 2.22 -18.29
C ASP A 89 1.38 3.37 -17.25
N PRO A 90 2.58 3.92 -17.02
CA PRO A 90 2.77 5.01 -16.05
C PRO A 90 1.98 6.30 -16.35
N ASN A 91 1.69 6.61 -17.61
CA ASN A 91 0.91 7.80 -17.96
C ASN A 91 -0.57 7.62 -17.62
N GLU A 92 -1.11 6.41 -17.79
CA GLU A 92 -2.45 6.06 -17.34
C GLU A 92 -2.54 6.18 -15.82
N ALA A 93 -1.57 5.62 -15.09
CA ALA A 93 -1.50 5.75 -13.64
C ALA A 93 -1.47 7.23 -13.19
N MET A 94 -0.64 8.06 -13.83
CA MET A 94 -0.58 9.49 -13.56
C MET A 94 -1.91 10.19 -13.84
N ARG A 95 -2.59 9.84 -14.94
CA ARG A 95 -3.90 10.41 -15.29
C ARG A 95 -4.96 10.08 -14.25
N ILE A 96 -5.03 8.83 -13.79
CA ILE A 96 -5.94 8.40 -12.72
C ILE A 96 -5.65 9.19 -11.44
N LEU A 97 -4.38 9.26 -11.03
CA LEU A 97 -3.97 10.01 -9.83
C LEU A 97 -4.34 11.50 -9.92
N TYR A 98 -4.18 12.13 -11.09
CA TYR A 98 -4.60 13.51 -11.32
C TYR A 98 -6.13 13.67 -11.24
N GLN A 99 -6.89 12.71 -11.75
CA GLN A 99 -8.36 12.73 -11.65
C GLN A 99 -8.85 12.58 -10.20
N CYS A 100 -8.10 11.88 -9.37
CA CYS A 100 -8.38 11.70 -7.95
C CYS A 100 -7.92 12.87 -7.07
N ASP A 101 -7.40 13.96 -7.66
CA ASP A 101 -6.79 15.09 -6.94
C ASP A 101 -5.72 14.63 -5.92
N ALA A 102 -5.02 13.54 -6.25
CA ALA A 102 -4.00 12.98 -5.38
C ALA A 102 -2.77 13.91 -5.39
N PRO A 103 -2.13 14.16 -4.23
CA PRO A 103 -0.88 14.90 -4.19
C PRO A 103 0.23 14.06 -4.85
N ILE A 104 0.55 14.38 -6.10
CA ILE A 104 1.61 13.68 -6.85
C ILE A 104 2.94 14.43 -6.67
N ALA A 105 3.92 13.77 -6.05
CA ALA A 105 5.32 14.20 -6.10
C ALA A 105 5.99 13.54 -7.31
N ALA A 106 6.11 14.28 -8.42
CA ALA A 106 6.78 13.80 -9.63
C ALA A 106 8.26 14.22 -9.62
N CYS A 107 9.17 13.25 -9.63
CA CYS A 107 10.59 13.48 -9.91
C CYS A 107 10.84 13.23 -11.41
N LEU A 108 11.25 14.26 -12.14
CA LEU A 108 11.63 14.13 -13.55
C LEU A 108 12.96 13.37 -13.66
N TYR A 109 12.92 12.14 -14.18
CA TYR A 109 14.12 11.45 -14.66
C TYR A 109 14.43 11.92 -16.08
N VAL A 110 15.58 12.57 -16.28
CA VAL A 110 16.09 12.84 -17.62
C VAL A 110 16.86 11.61 -18.08
N ALA A 111 16.23 10.79 -18.92
CA ALA A 111 16.94 9.76 -19.66
C ALA A 111 17.99 10.46 -20.55
N LYS A 112 19.28 10.23 -20.27
CA LYS A 112 20.35 10.62 -21.21
C LYS A 112 20.06 9.92 -22.53
N GLN A 113 19.82 10.68 -23.60
CA GLN A 113 19.86 10.13 -24.96
C GLN A 113 21.24 9.52 -25.18
N ALA A 114 21.26 8.23 -25.53
CA ALA A 114 22.46 7.51 -25.93
C ALA A 114 22.85 7.88 -27.37
#